data_AF-A0A661MQF6-F1
#
_entry.id   AF-A0A661MQF6-F1
#
_cell.length_a   1.000
_cell.length_b   1.000
_cell.length_c   1.000
_cell.angle_alpha   90.00
_cell.angle_beta   90.00
_cell.angle_gamma   90.00
#
_symmetry.space_group_name_H-M   'P 1'
#
loop_
_entity.id
_entity.type
_entity.pdbx_description
1 polymer ?
#
loop_
_entity_poly.entity_id
_entity_poly.type
_entity_poly.pdbx_seq_one_letter_code
_entity_poly.pdbx_strand_id
1 'polypeptide(L)'
;DVVDAAMVDGAGTLMASIFAALQAGFFSEKRGENILDGGAPFYDTYETKDGKFVSVGALEPQFYQILIEKLGLQGSAPPPFAHMQAIHWEALRPKMEEIFLTRTRDEWCEIFDETDACVAPILSPTEAFEHPHNVARKSFVDVGGSRQPRPAPRFARTDPPTPNPPHELGADTQSVLRGLGISEEEVAAVLRETAR
;
A
#
# COMPACT_ATOMS: atom_id res chain seq x y z
N ASP A 1 -9.27 -32.86 -5.99
CA ASP A 1 -10.03 -31.65 -6.34
C ASP A 1 -9.21 -30.76 -7.27
N VAL A 2 -9.90 -29.93 -8.07
CA VAL A 2 -9.28 -28.96 -8.99
C VAL A 2 -9.50 -27.57 -8.40
N VAL A 3 -8.46 -26.73 -8.41
CA VAL A 3 -8.56 -25.31 -8.08
C VAL A 3 -8.66 -24.52 -9.38
N ASP A 4 -9.83 -23.93 -9.62
CA ASP A 4 -10.06 -22.97 -10.71
C ASP A 4 -9.91 -21.55 -10.16
N ALA A 5 -9.02 -20.75 -10.74
CA ALA A 5 -8.70 -19.41 -10.27
C ALA A 5 -8.54 -18.45 -11.46
N ALA A 6 -9.34 -17.38 -11.46
CA ALA A 6 -9.28 -16.32 -12.47
C ALA A 6 -8.94 -14.97 -11.84
N MET A 7 -8.10 -14.17 -12.52
CA MET A 7 -7.73 -12.82 -12.06
C MET A 7 -8.96 -11.92 -11.84
N VAL A 8 -9.99 -12.09 -12.66
CA VAL A 8 -11.24 -11.31 -12.59
C VAL A 8 -12.04 -11.59 -11.32
N ASP A 9 -11.98 -12.81 -10.79
CA ASP A 9 -12.66 -13.17 -9.54
C ASP A 9 -11.97 -12.51 -8.34
N GLY A 10 -10.63 -12.46 -8.37
CA GLY A 10 -9.84 -11.73 -7.38
C GLY A 10 -10.12 -10.23 -7.41
N ALA A 11 -10.13 -9.62 -8.60
CA ALA A 11 -10.50 -8.21 -8.76
C ALA A 11 -11.94 -7.93 -8.30
N GLY A 12 -12.89 -8.80 -8.66
CA GLY A 12 -14.28 -8.69 -8.21
C GLY A 12 -14.42 -8.79 -6.69
N THR A 13 -13.67 -9.69 -6.06
CA THR A 13 -13.66 -9.87 -4.60
C THR A 13 -13.11 -8.63 -3.88
N LEU A 14 -12.03 -8.03 -4.38
CA LEU A 14 -11.47 -6.79 -3.80
C LEU A 14 -12.43 -5.60 -3.92
N MET A 15 -13.32 -5.62 -4.91
CA MET A 15 -14.33 -4.57 -5.16
C MET A 15 -15.65 -4.77 -4.39
N ALA A 16 -15.76 -5.82 -3.56
CA ALA A 16 -17.02 -6.17 -2.89
C ALA A 16 -17.64 -5.00 -2.08
N SER A 17 -16.81 -4.24 -1.35
CA SER A 17 -17.28 -3.07 -0.57
C SER A 17 -17.78 -1.93 -1.47
N ILE A 18 -17.13 -1.69 -2.60
CA ILE A 18 -17.55 -0.68 -3.58
C ILE A 18 -18.87 -1.08 -4.22
N PHE A 19 -19.04 -2.35 -4.60
CA PHE A 19 -20.31 -2.84 -5.15
C PHE A 19 -21.45 -2.74 -4.14
N ALA A 20 -21.20 -3.01 -2.86
CA ALA A 20 -22.18 -2.83 -1.80
C ALA A 20 -22.53 -1.34 -1.60
N ALA A 21 -21.53 -0.45 -1.59
CA ALA A 21 -21.74 0.99 -1.44
C ALA A 21 -22.51 1.60 -2.62
N LEU A 22 -22.23 1.16 -3.85
CA LEU A 22 -22.95 1.56 -5.05
C LEU A 22 -24.44 1.17 -4.97
N GLN A 23 -24.72 -0.09 -4.59
CA GLN A 23 -26.10 -0.58 -4.43
C GLN A 23 -26.85 0.13 -3.28
N ALA A 24 -26.14 0.55 -2.24
CA ALA A 24 -26.69 1.32 -1.13
C ALA A 24 -26.83 2.83 -1.43
N GLY A 25 -26.34 3.30 -2.59
CA GLY A 25 -26.39 4.71 -2.99
C GLY A 25 -25.35 5.62 -2.30
N PHE A 26 -24.34 5.03 -1.65
CA PHE A 26 -23.24 5.76 -0.98
C PHE A 26 -21.97 5.90 -1.84
N PHE A 27 -22.02 5.43 -3.09
CA PHE A 27 -20.91 5.54 -4.04
C PHE A 27 -21.41 6.00 -5.41
N SER A 28 -20.74 6.99 -5.98
CA SER A 28 -20.92 7.51 -7.33
C SER A 28 -19.98 6.81 -8.29
N GLU A 29 -20.46 6.49 -9.50
CA GLU A 29 -19.62 5.92 -10.55
C GLU A 29 -18.60 6.92 -11.14
N LYS A 30 -18.73 8.20 -10.81
CA LYS A 30 -17.79 9.24 -11.24
C LYS A 30 -16.53 9.21 -10.38
N ARG A 31 -15.38 9.26 -11.04
CA ARG A 31 -14.06 9.23 -10.40
C ARG A 31 -13.78 10.53 -9.64
N GLY A 32 -13.27 10.41 -8.41
CA GLY A 32 -12.81 11.54 -7.62
C GLY A 32 -13.96 12.38 -7.04
N GLU A 33 -15.17 11.83 -6.97
CA GLU A 33 -16.32 12.47 -6.31
C GLU A 33 -16.73 11.74 -5.01
N ASN A 34 -16.05 10.64 -4.66
CA ASN A 34 -16.37 9.83 -3.50
C ASN A 34 -15.45 10.15 -2.31
N ILE A 35 -15.87 9.68 -1.13
CA ILE A 35 -15.13 9.89 0.11
C ILE A 35 -13.75 9.22 0.05
N LEU A 36 -13.62 8.07 -0.62
CA LEU A 36 -12.41 7.22 -0.57
C LEU A 36 -11.61 7.16 -1.89
N ASP A 37 -11.94 8.02 -2.87
CA ASP A 37 -11.30 8.03 -4.19
C ASP A 37 -10.69 9.39 -4.57
N GLY A 38 -10.45 10.26 -3.59
CA GLY A 38 -9.91 11.60 -3.75
C GLY A 38 -10.95 12.72 -3.84
N GLY A 39 -12.25 12.42 -3.71
CA GLY A 39 -13.29 13.46 -3.69
C GLY A 39 -13.33 14.29 -2.40
N ALA A 40 -13.11 13.67 -1.24
CA ALA A 40 -13.12 14.34 0.06
C ALA A 40 -11.74 14.94 0.41
N PRO A 41 -11.62 16.25 0.70
CA PRO A 41 -10.33 16.87 1.00
C PRO A 41 -9.65 16.32 2.27
N PHE A 42 -10.41 15.82 3.23
CA PHE A 42 -9.88 15.17 4.43
C PHE A 42 -9.54 13.68 4.20
N TYR A 43 -9.62 13.18 2.97
CA TYR A 43 -9.22 11.84 2.57
C TYR A 43 -8.57 11.88 1.17
N ASP A 44 -7.35 12.43 1.10
CA ASP A 44 -6.64 12.64 -0.16
C ASP A 44 -5.12 12.74 0.04
N THR A 45 -4.39 12.94 -1.05
CA THR A 45 -2.95 13.19 -1.07
C THR A 45 -2.65 14.65 -1.39
N TYR A 46 -1.66 15.22 -0.71
CA TYR A 46 -1.28 16.63 -0.87
C TYR A 46 0.21 16.78 -1.14
N GLU A 47 0.54 17.57 -2.16
CA GLU A 47 1.90 18.00 -2.43
C GLU A 47 2.37 18.97 -1.34
N THR A 48 3.64 18.88 -1.00
CA THR A 48 4.31 19.68 0.03
C THR A 48 5.40 20.53 -0.58
N LYS A 49 5.96 21.46 0.19
CA LYS A 49 6.91 22.48 -0.29
C LYS A 49 8.10 21.91 -1.06
N ASP A 50 8.55 20.71 -0.73
CA ASP A 50 9.69 20.02 -1.34
C ASP A 50 9.32 19.10 -2.51
N GLY A 51 8.08 19.21 -3.02
CA GLY A 51 7.57 18.39 -4.13
C GLY A 51 7.30 16.92 -3.75
N LYS A 52 7.37 16.61 -2.45
CA LYS A 52 6.96 15.33 -1.89
C LYS A 52 5.50 15.39 -1.43
N PHE A 53 4.95 14.26 -0.98
CA PHE A 53 3.53 14.16 -0.67
C PHE A 53 3.27 13.61 0.74
N VAL A 54 2.15 14.05 1.32
CA VAL A 54 1.52 13.41 2.48
C VAL A 54 0.17 12.84 2.09
N SER A 55 -0.24 11.76 2.75
CA SER A 55 -1.61 11.24 2.69
C SER A 55 -2.38 11.70 3.92
N VAL A 56 -3.61 12.15 3.72
CA VAL A 56 -4.57 12.51 4.78
C VAL A 56 -5.72 11.52 4.74
N GLY A 57 -6.12 10.99 5.89
CA GLY A 57 -7.23 10.03 6.03
C GLY A 57 -8.09 10.27 7.27
N ALA A 58 -8.49 11.53 7.51
CA ALA A 58 -9.18 11.96 8.71
C ALA A 58 -10.71 11.93 8.54
N LEU A 59 -11.29 10.73 8.40
CA LEU A 59 -12.73 10.56 8.20
C LEU A 59 -13.53 10.88 9.46
N GLU A 60 -13.07 10.38 10.60
CA GLU A 60 -13.78 10.46 11.85
C GLU A 60 -13.75 11.89 12.42
N PRO A 61 -14.87 12.40 12.96
CA PRO A 61 -14.99 13.77 13.45
C PRO A 61 -13.86 14.22 14.38
N GLN A 62 -13.42 13.37 15.30
CA GLN A 62 -12.36 13.69 16.26
C GLN A 62 -10.98 13.80 15.59
N PHE A 63 -10.69 12.98 14.58
CA PHE A 63 -9.42 13.02 13.85
C PHE A 63 -9.39 14.23 12.92
N TYR A 64 -10.50 14.52 12.25
CA TYR A 64 -10.69 15.72 11.45
C TYR A 64 -10.54 17.00 12.27
N GLN A 65 -11.06 17.04 13.50
CA GLN A 65 -10.89 18.18 14.40
C GLN A 65 -9.39 18.47 14.66
N ILE A 66 -8.61 17.43 14.97
CA ILE A 66 -7.16 17.57 15.20
C ILE A 66 -6.44 18.04 13.92
N LEU A 67 -6.81 17.49 12.76
CA LEU A 67 -6.29 17.91 11.45
C LEU A 67 -6.50 19.41 11.23
N ILE A 68 -7.74 19.90 11.34
CA ILE A 68 -8.08 21.31 11.15
C ILE A 68 -7.35 22.20 12.16
N GLU A 69 -7.19 21.75 13.40
CA GLU A 69 -6.46 22.49 14.41
C GLU A 69 -4.98 22.66 14.08
N LYS A 70 -4.33 21.57 13.67
CA LYS A 70 -2.90 21.55 13.31
C LYS A 70 -2.62 22.30 12.01
N LEU A 71 -3.58 22.33 11.08
CA LEU A 71 -3.50 23.13 9.86
C LEU A 71 -3.79 24.62 10.10
N GLY A 72 -4.29 25.00 11.28
CA GLY A 72 -4.65 26.40 11.56
C GLY A 72 -5.93 26.85 10.84
N LEU A 73 -6.81 25.91 10.51
CA LEU A 73 -8.04 26.15 9.73
C LEU A 73 -9.27 26.38 10.63
N GLN A 74 -9.11 26.49 11.95
CA GLN A 74 -10.22 26.69 12.88
C GLN A 74 -11.06 27.91 12.47
N GLY A 75 -12.39 27.73 12.39
CA GLY A 75 -13.32 28.78 11.99
C GLY A 75 -13.37 29.09 10.48
N SER A 76 -12.48 28.49 9.67
CA SER A 76 -12.49 28.64 8.20
C SER A 76 -12.79 27.34 7.44
N ALA A 77 -12.70 26.19 8.13
CA ALA A 77 -13.15 24.90 7.66
C ALA A 77 -14.52 24.52 8.25
N PRO A 78 -15.29 23.62 7.60
CA PRO A 78 -16.51 23.06 8.18
C PRO A 78 -16.23 22.44 9.55
N PRO A 79 -17.18 22.50 10.51
CA PRO A 79 -17.04 21.81 11.77
C PRO A 79 -17.09 20.27 11.57
N PRO A 80 -16.64 19.49 12.57
CA PRO A 80 -16.79 18.04 12.53
C PRO A 80 -18.24 17.61 12.26
N PHE A 81 -18.40 16.47 11.60
CA PHE A 81 -19.64 15.95 10.99
C PHE A 81 -20.10 16.70 9.74
N ALA A 82 -20.00 18.03 9.70
CA ALA A 82 -20.36 18.78 8.50
C ALA A 82 -19.36 18.50 7.36
N HIS A 83 -18.09 18.23 7.67
CA HIS A 83 -17.06 17.90 6.68
C HIS A 83 -17.46 16.71 5.78
N MET A 84 -18.27 15.77 6.26
CA MET A 84 -18.76 14.63 5.46
C MET A 84 -19.71 15.02 4.31
N GLN A 85 -20.22 16.26 4.28
CA GLN A 85 -21.13 16.72 3.24
C GLN A 85 -20.34 17.32 2.07
N ALA A 86 -20.54 16.76 0.87
CA ALA A 86 -19.80 17.13 -0.34
C ALA A 86 -19.88 18.62 -0.72
N ILE A 87 -20.95 19.31 -0.31
CA ILE A 87 -21.12 20.76 -0.52
C ILE A 87 -19.98 21.61 0.05
N HIS A 88 -19.18 21.08 0.98
CA HIS A 88 -18.07 21.81 1.58
C HIS A 88 -16.71 21.51 0.94
N TRP A 89 -16.62 20.46 0.12
CA TRP A 89 -15.33 19.93 -0.33
C TRP A 89 -14.62 20.87 -1.31
N GLU A 90 -15.37 21.45 -2.25
CA GLU A 90 -14.85 22.39 -3.24
C GLU A 90 -14.18 23.61 -2.60
N ALA A 91 -14.75 24.11 -1.49
CA ALA A 91 -14.21 25.28 -0.78
C ALA A 91 -13.07 24.94 0.20
N LEU A 92 -12.99 23.70 0.68
CA LEU A 92 -11.97 23.26 1.64
C LEU A 92 -10.67 22.85 0.95
N ARG A 93 -10.76 22.15 -0.18
CA ARG A 93 -9.62 21.62 -0.94
C ARG A 93 -8.50 22.64 -1.20
N PRO A 94 -8.75 23.80 -1.85
CA PRO A 94 -7.68 24.74 -2.17
C PRO A 94 -6.98 25.28 -0.91
N LYS A 95 -7.69 25.38 0.22
CA LYS A 95 -7.08 25.82 1.49
C LYS A 95 -6.10 24.78 2.02
N MET A 96 -6.48 23.50 1.95
CA MET A 96 -5.60 22.40 2.37
C MET A 96 -4.38 22.31 1.46
N GLU A 97 -4.57 22.40 0.14
CA GLU A 97 -3.48 22.42 -0.85
C GLU A 97 -2.49 23.56 -0.57
N GLU A 98 -2.98 24.79 -0.41
CA GLU A 98 -2.14 25.95 -0.10
C GLU A 98 -1.36 25.77 1.21
N ILE A 99 -2.01 25.25 2.25
CA ILE A 99 -1.36 25.03 3.53
C ILE A 99 -0.27 23.98 3.41
N PHE A 100 -0.54 22.81 2.81
CA PHE A 100 0.46 21.75 2.73
C PHE A 100 1.72 22.18 1.95
N LEU A 101 1.60 23.11 1.00
CA LEU A 101 2.75 23.70 0.28
C LEU A 101 3.63 24.64 1.15
N THR A 102 3.23 24.98 2.37
CA THR A 102 4.01 25.90 3.23
C THR A 102 5.20 25.25 3.92
N ARG A 103 5.22 23.91 4.05
CA ARG A 103 6.25 23.14 4.76
C ARG A 103 6.62 21.89 3.95
N THR A 104 7.81 21.35 4.22
CA THR A 104 8.23 20.08 3.61
C THR A 104 7.40 18.91 4.15
N ARG A 105 7.41 17.77 3.46
CA ARG A 105 6.76 16.54 3.95
C ARG A 105 7.19 16.19 5.36
N ASP A 106 8.50 16.23 5.64
CA ASP A 106 9.04 15.76 6.91
C ASP A 106 8.72 16.76 8.05
N GLU A 107 8.69 18.07 7.77
CA GLU A 107 8.18 19.08 8.73
C GLU A 107 6.70 18.86 9.07
N TRP A 108 5.87 18.48 8.08
CA TRP A 108 4.48 18.11 8.35
C TRP A 108 4.38 16.83 9.18
N CYS A 109 5.20 15.83 8.88
CA CYS A 109 5.25 14.61 9.68
C CYS A 109 5.58 14.93 11.13
N GLU A 110 6.56 15.80 11.42
CA GLU A 110 6.86 16.22 12.80
C GLU A 110 5.67 16.92 13.49
N ILE A 111 4.88 17.72 12.77
CA ILE A 111 3.69 18.41 13.32
C ILE A 111 2.58 17.43 13.69
N PHE A 112 2.40 16.39 12.87
CA PHE A 112 1.35 15.40 12.99
C PHE A 112 1.79 14.14 13.73
N ASP A 113 3.08 13.96 14.01
CA ASP A 113 3.60 12.82 14.74
C ASP A 113 2.97 12.73 16.13
N GLU A 114 2.73 11.49 16.57
CA GLU A 114 2.03 11.19 17.83
C GLU A 114 0.64 11.84 17.97
N THR A 115 -0.01 12.20 16.85
CA THR A 115 -1.40 12.68 16.83
C THR A 115 -2.34 11.72 16.09
N ASP A 116 -3.61 11.76 16.45
CA ASP A 116 -4.67 11.01 15.76
C ASP A 116 -5.21 11.77 14.52
N ALA A 117 -4.44 12.65 13.88
CA ALA A 117 -4.90 13.43 12.71
C ALA A 117 -4.95 12.61 11.41
N CYS A 118 -4.50 11.34 11.44
CA CYS A 118 -4.43 10.46 10.27
C CYS A 118 -3.67 11.05 9.07
N VAL A 119 -2.52 11.70 9.34
CA VAL A 119 -1.61 12.21 8.30
C VAL A 119 -0.32 11.38 8.32
N ALA A 120 0.12 10.91 7.15
CA ALA A 120 1.32 10.10 7.02
C ALA A 120 2.16 10.53 5.80
N PRO A 121 3.49 10.34 5.82
CA PRO A 121 4.31 10.58 4.64
C PRO A 121 4.00 9.56 3.54
N ILE A 122 3.96 10.01 2.30
CA ILE A 122 4.06 9.10 1.15
C ILE A 122 5.55 8.81 0.95
N LEU A 123 5.93 7.57 1.22
CA LEU A 123 7.30 7.08 1.07
C LEU A 123 7.53 6.57 -0.34
N SER A 124 8.69 6.89 -0.90
CA SER A 124 9.21 6.16 -2.04
C SER A 124 9.51 4.69 -1.67
N PRO A 125 9.59 3.77 -2.65
CA PRO A 125 9.93 2.37 -2.38
C PRO A 125 11.24 2.18 -1.62
N THR A 126 12.25 3.02 -1.88
CA THR A 126 13.55 2.95 -1.20
C THR A 126 13.49 3.49 0.23
N GLU A 127 12.76 4.58 0.48
CA GLU A 127 12.48 5.07 1.84
C GLU A 127 11.71 4.03 2.66
N ALA A 128 10.77 3.31 2.05
CA ALA A 128 9.98 2.28 2.73
C ALA A 128 10.86 1.16 3.32
N PHE A 129 11.98 0.80 2.68
CA PHE A 129 12.90 -0.20 3.22
C PHE A 129 13.55 0.24 4.54
N GLU A 130 13.86 1.53 4.66
CA GLU A 130 14.58 2.11 5.80
C GLU A 130 13.63 2.70 6.86
N HIS A 131 12.32 2.79 6.58
CA HIS A 131 11.36 3.36 7.51
C HIS A 131 11.42 2.64 8.88
N PRO A 132 11.49 3.37 10.02
CA PRO A 132 11.74 2.77 11.34
C PRO A 132 10.81 1.61 11.68
N HIS A 133 9.52 1.71 11.32
CA HIS A 133 8.56 0.64 11.53
C HIS A 133 8.88 -0.63 10.71
N ASN A 134 9.33 -0.47 9.46
CA ASN A 134 9.67 -1.60 8.59
C ASN A 134 10.99 -2.26 9.01
N VAL A 135 11.96 -1.48 9.49
CA VAL A 135 13.20 -1.99 10.09
C VAL A 135 12.91 -2.74 11.38
N ALA A 136 12.15 -2.13 12.31
CA ALA A 136 11.78 -2.77 13.58
C ALA A 136 11.01 -4.07 13.36
N ARG A 137 10.14 -4.10 12.34
CA ARG A 137 9.43 -5.30 11.96
C ARG A 137 10.27 -6.26 11.13
N LYS A 138 11.42 -5.90 10.55
CA LYS A 138 12.10 -6.72 9.53
C LYS A 138 11.13 -7.08 8.39
N SER A 139 10.36 -6.08 7.92
CA SER A 139 9.32 -6.25 6.88
C SER A 139 9.91 -6.69 5.54
N PHE A 140 11.18 -6.39 5.29
CA PHE A 140 11.92 -6.74 4.09
C PHE A 140 13.11 -7.63 4.41
N VAL A 141 13.49 -8.47 3.46
CA VAL A 141 14.65 -9.37 3.52
C VAL A 141 15.48 -9.21 2.25
N ASP A 142 16.79 -9.40 2.36
CA ASP A 142 17.68 -9.51 1.20
C ASP A 142 17.74 -10.98 0.77
N VAL A 143 17.46 -11.22 -0.52
CA VAL A 143 17.56 -12.53 -1.14
C VAL A 143 18.34 -12.37 -2.44
N GLY A 144 19.58 -12.86 -2.45
CA GLY A 144 20.45 -12.79 -3.64
C GLY A 144 20.81 -11.35 -4.06
N GLY A 145 20.94 -10.42 -3.10
CA GLY A 145 21.22 -9.00 -3.37
C GLY A 145 19.99 -8.18 -3.74
N SER A 146 18.80 -8.77 -3.69
CA SER A 146 17.52 -8.08 -3.94
C SER A 146 16.72 -7.97 -2.66
N ARG A 147 16.35 -6.73 -2.27
CA ARG A 147 15.44 -6.50 -1.14
C ARG A 147 14.01 -6.74 -1.58
N GLN A 148 13.30 -7.57 -0.82
CA GLN A 148 11.91 -7.91 -1.10
C GLN A 148 11.10 -8.08 0.19
N PRO A 149 9.75 -7.95 0.13
CA PRO A 149 8.90 -8.19 1.27
C PRO A 149 9.10 -9.60 1.83
N ARG A 150 9.14 -9.70 3.17
CA ARG A 150 9.14 -10.99 3.85
C ARG A 150 7.73 -11.62 3.75
N PRO A 151 7.61 -12.96 3.65
CA PRO A 151 6.31 -13.62 3.64
C PRO A 151 5.40 -13.18 4.79
N ALA A 152 4.12 -12.97 4.45
CA ALA A 152 3.03 -12.65 5.38
C ALA A 152 1.88 -13.67 5.21
N PRO A 153 1.10 -13.97 6.26
CA PRO A 153 1.20 -13.45 7.62
C PRO A 153 2.37 -14.04 8.42
N ARG A 154 2.68 -13.43 9.58
CA ARG A 154 3.70 -13.94 10.51
C ARG A 154 3.05 -14.77 11.60
N PHE A 155 3.64 -15.91 11.92
CA PHE A 155 3.12 -16.80 12.94
C PHE A 155 3.97 -16.72 14.20
N ALA A 156 3.34 -16.65 15.37
CA ALA A 156 4.05 -16.58 16.65
C ALA A 156 4.91 -17.82 16.96
N ARG A 157 4.54 -18.98 16.37
CA ARG A 157 5.18 -20.28 16.63
C ARG A 157 6.05 -20.78 15.49
N THR A 158 5.89 -20.24 14.28
CA THR A 158 6.54 -20.74 13.08
C THR A 158 7.15 -19.57 12.33
N ASP A 159 8.47 -19.58 12.22
CA ASP A 159 9.19 -18.64 11.37
C ASP A 159 9.33 -19.24 9.97
N PRO A 160 8.69 -18.70 8.92
CA PRO A 160 8.92 -19.17 7.57
C PRO A 160 10.39 -18.92 7.19
N PRO A 161 11.06 -19.89 6.53
CA PRO A 161 12.43 -19.69 6.10
C PRO A 161 12.50 -18.53 5.10
N THR A 162 13.65 -17.86 5.08
CA THR A 162 13.96 -16.90 4.02
C THR A 162 13.92 -17.61 2.66
N PRO A 163 13.25 -17.06 1.64
CA PRO A 163 13.24 -17.63 0.30
C PRO A 163 14.65 -17.78 -0.28
N ASN A 164 14.83 -18.77 -1.16
CA ASN A 164 16.04 -18.86 -1.97
C ASN A 164 16.01 -17.81 -3.09
N PRO A 165 17.17 -17.34 -3.56
CA PRO A 165 17.26 -16.60 -4.81
C PRO A 165 16.67 -17.37 -5.99
N PRO A 166 16.26 -16.68 -7.07
CA PRO A 166 15.87 -17.35 -8.31
C PRO A 166 16.97 -18.30 -8.79
N HIS A 167 16.58 -19.49 -9.21
CA HIS A 167 17.52 -20.44 -9.84
C HIS A 167 17.62 -20.15 -11.34
N GLU A 168 18.81 -20.36 -11.89
CA GLU A 168 19.01 -20.32 -13.34
C GLU A 168 18.15 -21.39 -14.03
N LEU A 169 17.78 -21.12 -15.29
CA LEU A 169 16.99 -22.06 -16.08
C LEU A 169 17.69 -23.43 -16.15
N GLY A 170 17.00 -24.46 -15.66
CA GLY A 170 17.50 -25.84 -15.68
C GLY A 170 18.53 -26.20 -14.61
N ALA A 171 18.84 -25.31 -13.66
CA ALA A 171 19.80 -25.57 -12.58
C ALA A 171 19.44 -26.81 -11.75
N ASP A 172 18.15 -27.08 -11.56
CA ASP A 172 17.66 -28.21 -10.76
C ASP A 172 17.37 -29.47 -11.56
N THR A 173 17.51 -29.45 -12.90
CA THR A 173 17.05 -30.54 -13.79
C THR A 173 17.61 -31.91 -13.40
N GLN A 174 18.92 -32.01 -13.17
CA GLN A 174 19.56 -33.27 -12.76
C GLN A 174 19.05 -33.75 -11.40
N SER A 175 18.95 -32.83 -10.43
CA SER A 175 18.52 -33.17 -9.08
C SER A 175 17.09 -33.69 -9.06
N VAL A 176 16.20 -33.06 -9.84
CA VAL A 176 14.81 -33.49 -9.99
C VAL A 176 14.72 -34.86 -10.67
N LEU A 177 15.43 -35.08 -11.78
CA LEU A 177 15.40 -36.38 -12.48
C LEU A 177 15.91 -37.53 -11.60
N ARG A 178 17.01 -37.31 -10.86
CA ARG A 178 17.51 -38.28 -9.86
C ARG A 178 16.48 -38.53 -8.76
N GLY A 179 15.83 -37.48 -8.27
CA GLY A 179 14.77 -37.58 -7.25
C GLY A 179 13.56 -38.40 -7.70
N LEU A 180 13.32 -38.48 -9.02
CA LEU A 180 12.30 -39.33 -9.63
C LEU A 180 12.77 -40.78 -9.87
N GLY A 181 14.03 -41.10 -9.55
CA GLY A 181 14.62 -42.44 -9.73
C GLY A 181 15.15 -42.72 -11.14
N ILE A 182 15.33 -41.70 -11.98
CA ILE A 182 15.92 -41.85 -13.31
C ILE A 182 17.42 -42.13 -13.20
N SER A 183 17.93 -43.08 -13.99
CA SER A 183 19.34 -43.47 -13.93
C SER A 183 20.28 -42.37 -14.45
N GLU A 184 21.54 -42.37 -13.99
CA GLU A 184 22.56 -41.41 -14.46
C GLU A 184 22.77 -41.46 -15.98
N GLU A 185 22.64 -42.64 -16.58
CA GLU A 185 22.78 -42.84 -18.02
C GLU A 185 21.64 -42.18 -18.79
N GLU A 186 20.41 -42.33 -18.31
CA GLU A 186 19.21 -41.70 -18.88
C GLU A 186 19.24 -40.17 -18.67
N VAL A 187 19.63 -39.69 -17.49
CA VAL A 187 19.81 -38.26 -17.23
C VAL A 187 20.83 -37.64 -18.20
N ALA A 188 21.99 -38.30 -18.39
CA ALA A 188 23.01 -37.83 -19.32
C ALA A 188 22.52 -37.86 -20.78
N ALA A 189 21.65 -38.80 -21.16
CA ALA A 189 21.05 -38.84 -22.49
C ALA A 189 20.11 -37.64 -22.73
N VAL A 190 19.17 -37.37 -21.81
CA VAL A 190 18.22 -36.26 -21.92
C VAL A 190 18.92 -34.89 -22.00
N LEU A 191 19.97 -34.69 -21.19
CA LEU A 191 20.72 -33.44 -21.20
C LEU A 191 21.53 -33.22 -22.49
N ARG A 192 22.03 -34.29 -23.12
CA ARG A 192 22.72 -34.19 -24.41
C ARG A 192 21.77 -33.84 -25.56
N GLU A 193 20.53 -34.33 -25.53
CA GLU A 193 19.53 -34.03 -26.55
C GLU A 193 19.00 -32.59 -26.44
N THR A 194 18.82 -32.08 -25.22
CA THR A 194 18.33 -30.72 -24.94
C THR A 194 19.40 -29.62 -25.08
N ALA A 195 20.68 -29.99 -25.24
CA ALA A 195 21.78 -29.06 -25.52
C ALA A 195 21.98 -28.75 -27.01
N ARG A 196 21.17 -29.34 -27.91
CA ARG A 196 21.12 -29.02 -29.35
C ARG A 196 20.04 -28.00 -29.65
#